data_AF-A0A7G5H1L9-F1
#
_entry.id   AF-A0A7G5H1L9-F1
#
_cell.length_a   1.000
_cell.length_b   1.000
_cell.length_c   1.000
_cell.angle_alpha   90.00
_cell.angle_beta   90.00
_cell.angle_gamma   90.00
#
_symmetry.space_group_name_H-M   'P 1'
#
loop_
_entity.id
_entity.type
_entity.pdbx_description
1 polymer ?
#
loop_
_entity_poly.entity_id
_entity_poly.type
_entity_poly.pdbx_seq_one_letter_code
_entity_poly.pdbx_strand_id
1 'polypeptide(L)' 'MIQEIEDWIADANERYKATMQPVSFEEKETESLLKVEVSGNFDGSPVVLSYHLKIADELIQSLKITG' A
#
# COMPACT_ATOMS: atom_id res chain seq x y z
N MET A 1 26.53 7.44 6.45
CA MET A 1 25.16 7.94 6.73
C MET A 1 24.18 7.47 5.64
N ILE A 2 24.10 6.16 5.38
CA ILE A 2 23.11 5.55 4.45
C ILE A 2 22.59 4.22 5.02
N GLN A 3 23.40 3.51 5.82
CA GLN A 3 23.08 2.23 6.45
C GLN A 3 21.78 2.22 7.27
N GLU A 4 21.47 3.27 8.03
CA GLU A 4 20.24 3.30 8.85
C GLU A 4 18.95 3.23 8.01
N ILE A 5 18.98 3.73 6.77
CA ILE A 5 17.84 3.66 5.85
C ILE A 5 17.72 2.23 5.30
N GLU A 6 18.84 1.59 4.98
CA GLU A 6 18.87 0.21 4.47
C GLU A 6 18.41 -0.79 5.53
N ASP A 7 18.88 -0.63 6.78
CA ASP A 7 18.49 -1.48 7.90
C ASP A 7 17.01 -1.32 8.25
N TRP A 8 16.48 -0.09 8.17
CA TRP A 8 15.05 0.15 8.37
C TRP A 8 14.19 -0.49 7.27
N ILE A 9 14.62 -0.42 6.00
CA ILE A 9 13.93 -1.07 4.87
C ILE A 9 13.97 -2.59 5.03
N ALA A 10 15.09 -3.15 5.45
CA ALA A 10 15.26 -4.59 5.66
C ALA A 10 14.37 -5.10 6.81
N ASP A 11 14.37 -4.41 7.96
CA ASP A 11 13.56 -4.78 9.13
C ASP A 11 12.06 -4.67 8.83
N ALA A 12 11.63 -3.63 8.09
CA ALA A 12 10.23 -3.49 7.68
C ALA A 12 9.79 -4.61 6.71
N ASN A 13 10.62 -4.95 5.72
CA ASN A 13 10.35 -6.05 4.79
C ASN A 13 10.32 -7.41 5.50
N GLU A 14 11.22 -7.63 6.47
CA GLU A 14 11.32 -8.88 7.21
C GLU A 14 10.21 -9.05 8.26
N ARG A 15 9.84 -7.98 8.98
CA ARG A 15 8.84 -8.03 10.06
C ARG A 15 7.44 -8.27 9.56
N TYR A 16 7.05 -7.62 8.47
CA TYR A 16 5.66 -7.69 8.04
C TYR A 16 5.40 -8.81 7.06
N LYS A 17 6.39 -9.20 6.22
CA LYS A 17 6.21 -10.16 5.10
C LYS A 17 4.87 -9.96 4.37
N ALA A 18 4.40 -8.72 4.35
CA ALA A 18 3.03 -8.42 3.98
C ALA A 18 2.98 -8.58 2.48
N THR A 19 2.36 -9.67 2.04
CA THR A 19 2.16 -9.88 0.61
C THR A 19 1.03 -8.95 0.23
N MET A 20 1.40 -7.81 -0.34
CA MET A 20 0.47 -6.84 -0.90
C MET A 20 0.19 -7.25 -2.34
N GLN A 21 -0.89 -7.99 -2.56
CA GLN A 21 -1.29 -8.38 -3.91
C GLN A 21 -2.28 -7.34 -4.45
N PRO A 22 -1.91 -6.54 -5.46
CA PRO A 22 -2.87 -5.65 -6.11
C PRO A 22 -3.95 -6.50 -6.78
N VAL A 23 -5.19 -6.33 -6.34
CA VAL A 23 -6.36 -7.07 -6.84
C VAL A 23 -6.98 -6.36 -8.03
N SER A 24 -7.04 -5.04 -7.96
CA SER A 24 -7.58 -4.21 -9.03
C SER A 24 -7.09 -2.78 -8.93
N PHE A 25 -6.90 -2.13 -10.08
CA PHE A 25 -6.67 -0.71 -10.17
C PHE A 25 -7.74 -0.09 -11.07
N GLU A 26 -8.45 0.91 -10.56
CA GLU A 26 -9.48 1.64 -11.28
C GLU A 26 -9.08 3.12 -11.31
N GLU A 27 -8.73 3.63 -12.48
CA GLU A 27 -8.42 5.05 -12.66
C GLU A 27 -9.70 5.81 -13.05
N LYS A 28 -10.12 6.76 -12.20
CA LYS A 28 -11.20 7.71 -12.52
C LYS A 28 -10.58 9.08 -12.77
N GLU A 29 -11.29 9.94 -13.50
CA GLU A 29 -10.81 11.27 -13.91
C GLU A 29 -10.23 12.13 -12.78
N THR A 30 -10.61 11.91 -11.52
CA THR A 30 -10.16 12.71 -10.37
C THR A 30 -9.63 11.88 -9.19
N GLU A 31 -9.73 10.55 -9.25
CA GLU A 31 -9.34 9.66 -8.16
C GLU A 31 -9.04 8.26 -8.71
N SER A 32 -7.87 7.72 -8.37
CA SER A 32 -7.49 6.34 -8.67
C SER A 32 -7.75 5.47 -7.46
N LEU A 33 -8.42 4.33 -7.66
CA LEU A 33 -8.71 3.36 -6.62
C LEU A 33 -7.85 2.11 -6.83
N LEU A 34 -6.90 1.88 -5.92
CA LEU A 34 -6.10 0.67 -5.88
C LEU A 34 -6.62 -0.24 -4.76
N LYS A 35 -7.12 -1.42 -5.11
CA LYS A 35 -7.47 -2.46 -4.14
C LYS A 35 -6.31 -3.42 -3.99
N VAL A 36 -5.92 -3.68 -2.75
CA VAL A 36 -4.79 -4.55 -2.39
C VAL A 36 -5.28 -5.56 -1.38
N GLU A 37 -5.10 -6.84 -1.69
CA GLU A 37 -5.22 -7.91 -0.71
C GLU A 37 -3.93 -7.94 0.10
N VAL A 38 -4.05 -7.73 1.39
CA VAL A 38 -2.95 -7.77 2.34
C VAL A 38 -3.07 -9.06 3.14
N SER A 39 -2.12 -9.95 2.88
CA SER A 39 -2.03 -11.26 3.51
C SER A 39 -0.82 -11.30 4.44
N GLY A 40 -1.05 -11.66 5.69
CA GLY A 40 -0.03 -11.83 6.73
C GLY A 40 -0.46 -12.81 7.83
N ASN A 41 0.37 -12.97 8.86
CA ASN A 41 0.09 -13.85 10.00
C ASN A 41 -0.57 -13.08 11.16
N PHE A 42 -1.75 -12.51 10.90
CA PHE A 42 -2.57 -11.78 11.88
C PHE A 42 -4.03 -12.26 11.83
N ASP A 43 -4.75 -12.17 12.96
CA ASP A 43 -6.16 -12.54 13.03
C ASP A 43 -7.00 -11.64 12.10
N GLY A 44 -7.75 -12.25 11.18
CA GLY A 44 -8.53 -11.54 10.15
C GLY A 44 -7.81 -11.35 8.80
N SER A 45 -6.61 -11.92 8.63
CA SER A 45 -5.94 -12.05 7.33
C SER A 45 -6.58 -13.17 6.47
N PRO A 46 -6.75 -13.00 5.14
CA PRO A 46 -6.39 -11.81 4.37
C PRO A 46 -7.43 -10.69 4.47
N VAL A 47 -6.98 -9.44 4.38
CA VAL A 47 -7.85 -8.25 4.34
C VAL A 47 -7.67 -7.50 3.03
N VAL A 48 -8.77 -7.04 2.43
CA VAL A 48 -8.72 -6.21 1.23
C VAL A 48 -8.77 -4.75 1.64
N LEU A 49 -7.65 -4.04 1.44
CA LEU A 49 -7.56 -2.60 1.64
C LEU A 49 -7.80 -1.88 0.31
N SER A 50 -8.55 -0.78 0.38
CA SER A 50 -8.77 0.13 -0.73
C SER A 50 -8.01 1.43 -0.50
N TYR A 51 -7.10 1.74 -1.41
CA TYR A 51 -6.28 2.94 -1.45
C TYR A 51 -6.90 3.89 -2.48
N HIS A 52 -7.45 5.00 -2.00
CA HIS A 52 -8.00 6.07 -2.82
C HIS A 52 -6.91 7.12 -2.98
N LEU A 53 -6.36 7.21 -4.19
CA LEU A 53 -5.29 8.12 -4.57
C LEU A 53 -5.88 9.27 -5.36
N LYS A 54 -5.54 10.50 -4.98
CA LYS A 54 -5.78 11.67 -5.84
C LYS A 54 -4.47 12.07 -6.47
N ILE A 55 -4.39 11.95 -7.79
CA ILE A 55 -3.21 12.30 -8.57
C ILE A 55 -3.53 13.57 -9.35
N ALA A 56 -2.68 14.58 -9.22
CA ALA A 56 -2.72 15.78 -10.04
C ALA A 56 -1.28 16.18 -10.37
N ASP A 57 -1.05 16.67 -11.57
CA ASP A 57 0.29 17.06 -12.04
C ASP A 57 1.34 15.94 -11.84
N GLU A 58 0.93 14.69 -12.09
CA GLU A 58 1.77 13.48 -11.93
C GLU A 58 2.23 13.20 -10.48
N LEU A 59 1.69 13.91 -9.49
CA LEU A 59 2.00 13.77 -8.07
C LEU A 59 0.80 13.25 -7.27
N ILE A 60 1.06 12.47 -6.22
CA ILE A 60 0.03 12.03 -5.27
C ILE A 60 -0.28 13.18 -4.32
N GLN A 61 -1.44 13.80 -4.51
CA GLN A 61 -1.93 14.91 -3.68
C GLN A 61 -2.62 14.42 -2.40
N SER A 62 -3.22 13.24 -2.44
CA SER A 62 -3.91 12.65 -1.30
C SER A 62 -3.92 11.13 -1.36
N LEU A 63 -3.79 10.52 -0.18
CA LEU A 63 -3.93 9.09 0.03
C LEU A 63 -4.93 8.86 1.16
N LYS A 64 -6.00 8.14 0.85
CA LYS A 64 -6.94 7.64 1.86
C LYS A 64 -7.01 6.13 1.79
N ILE A 65 -6.86 5.48 2.94
CA ILE A 65 -6.94 4.02 3.06
C ILE A 65 -8.22 3.65 3.78
N THR A 66 -8.98 2.72 3.23
CA THR A 66 -10.19 2.15 3.84
C THR A 66 -10.10 0.63 3.80
N GLY A 67 -10.44 -0.04 4.90
CA GLY A 67 -10.47 -1.50 5.03
C GLY A 67 -11.78 -1.97 5.63
#